data_AF-A0A3D0R170-F1
#
_entry.id   AF-A0A3D0R170-F1
#
_cell.length_a   1.000
_cell.length_b   1.000
_cell.length_c   1.000
_cell.angle_alpha   90.00
_cell.angle_beta   90.00
_cell.angle_gamma   90.00
#
_symmetry.space_group_name_H-M   'P 1'
#
loop_
_entity.id
_entity.type
_entity.pdbx_description
1 polymer ?
#
loop_
_entity_poly.entity_id
_entity_poly.type
_entity_poly.pdbx_seq_one_letter_code
_entity_poly.pdbx_strand_id
1 'polypeptide(L)'
;MAQQIRNGRRNPQEDGMAATTATIHRPSIVNEARELPPTADGWAQCEPTGRACVTCTCGLNTGFIAHAQAVDTLNRHVAHLTPP
;
A
#
# COMPACT_ATOMS: atom_id res chain seq x y z
N MET A 1 9.88 -8.10 60.81
CA MET A 1 11.08 -8.71 60.19
C MET A 1 10.55 -9.64 59.09
N ALA A 2 10.57 -9.21 57.82
CA ALA A 2 11.64 -9.51 56.84
C ALA A 2 11.63 -11.02 56.50
N GLN A 3 11.45 -11.56 55.28
CA GLN A 3 11.70 -11.10 53.91
C GLN A 3 10.93 -11.96 52.88
N GLN A 4 10.83 -11.42 51.67
CA GLN A 4 10.35 -11.99 50.40
C GLN A 4 11.02 -13.31 49.99
N ILE A 5 10.30 -14.16 49.25
CA ILE A 5 10.90 -15.03 48.21
C ILE A 5 10.20 -14.71 46.88
N ARG A 6 10.91 -13.96 46.03
CA ARG A 6 10.56 -13.69 44.64
C ARG A 6 10.92 -14.92 43.82
N ASN A 7 9.94 -15.59 43.24
CA ASN A 7 10.18 -16.65 42.24
C ASN A 7 10.72 -16.02 40.96
N GLY A 8 12.04 -16.04 40.82
CA GLY A 8 12.73 -15.67 39.59
C GLY A 8 12.47 -16.71 38.50
N ARG A 9 11.72 -16.31 37.47
CA ARG A 9 11.96 -16.82 36.11
C ARG A 9 12.72 -15.76 35.34
N ARG A 10 14.05 -15.86 35.36
CA ARG A 10 14.85 -15.24 34.29
C ARG A 10 14.85 -16.22 33.14
N ASN A 11 14.14 -15.89 32.06
CA ASN A 11 14.39 -16.49 30.75
C ASN A 11 15.58 -15.74 30.14
N PRO A 12 16.71 -16.40 29.87
CA PRO A 12 17.79 -15.82 29.08
C PRO A 12 17.59 -16.24 27.63
N GLN A 13 16.89 -15.42 26.84
CA GLN A 13 17.00 -15.41 25.37
C GLN A 13 16.23 -14.20 24.82
N GLU A 14 16.74 -13.01 25.13
CA GLU A 14 16.42 -11.78 24.38
C GLU A 14 17.60 -11.44 23.48
N ASP A 15 18.05 -12.42 22.69
CA ASP A 15 18.98 -12.19 21.59
C ASP A 15 18.21 -11.59 20.42
N GLY A 16 18.08 -10.27 20.44
CA GLY A 16 18.32 -9.35 19.32
C GLY A 16 18.00 -9.76 17.88
N MET A 17 16.95 -10.52 17.61
CA MET A 17 16.46 -10.73 16.24
C MET A 17 15.48 -9.60 15.92
N ALA A 18 15.97 -8.52 15.33
CA ALA A 18 15.11 -7.53 14.71
C ALA A 18 14.21 -8.27 13.71
N ALA A 19 12.94 -8.47 14.07
CA ALA A 19 11.96 -9.03 13.16
C ALA A 19 11.92 -8.10 11.94
N THR A 20 12.51 -8.54 10.83
CA THR A 20 12.33 -7.86 9.56
C THR A 20 10.85 -7.96 9.24
N THR A 21 10.09 -6.92 9.56
CA THR A 21 8.68 -6.83 9.22
C THR A 21 8.62 -6.82 7.70
N ALA A 22 8.24 -7.96 7.13
CA ALA A 22 8.03 -8.05 5.69
C ALA A 22 7.02 -6.96 5.31
N THR A 23 7.44 -6.02 4.47
CA THR A 23 6.56 -4.95 4.02
C THR A 23 5.50 -5.57 3.12
N ILE A 24 4.24 -5.51 3.54
CA ILE A 24 3.14 -6.01 2.74
C ILE A 24 2.88 -5.01 1.61
N HIS A 25 2.92 -5.49 0.38
CA HIS A 25 2.55 -4.72 -0.79
C HIS A 25 1.08 -4.98 -1.14
N ARG A 26 0.31 -3.91 -1.34
CA ARG A 26 -1.06 -3.94 -1.86
C ARG A 26 -1.19 -2.86 -2.91
N PRO A 27 -0.69 -3.10 -4.13
CA PRO A 27 -0.76 -2.08 -5.15
C PRO A 27 -2.20 -1.94 -5.68
N SER A 28 -2.59 -0.71 -5.97
CA SER A 28 -3.88 -0.36 -6.56
C SER A 28 -3.68 0.65 -7.67
N ILE A 29 -4.57 0.62 -8.66
CA ILE A 29 -4.62 1.59 -9.75
C ILE A 29 -5.96 2.33 -9.69
N VAL A 30 -5.91 3.65 -9.78
CA VAL A 30 -7.08 4.53 -9.75
C VAL A 30 -7.09 5.35 -11.03
N ASN A 31 -8.16 5.24 -11.81
CA ASN A 31 -8.34 6.00 -13.04
C ASN A 31 -8.82 7.41 -12.71
N GLU A 32 -8.21 8.41 -13.36
CA GLU A 32 -8.70 9.78 -13.29
C GLU A 32 -9.95 9.92 -14.16
N ALA A 33 -10.97 10.55 -13.60
CA ALA A 33 -12.16 10.94 -14.32
C ALA A 33 -12.31 12.46 -14.23
N ARG A 34 -12.79 13.06 -15.32
CA ARG A 34 -13.19 14.47 -15.37
C ARG A 34 -14.70 14.53 -15.20
N GLU A 35 -15.16 15.42 -14.33
CA GLU A 35 -16.58 15.71 -14.17
C GLU A 35 -17.11 16.45 -15.40
N LEU A 36 -18.30 16.04 -15.83
CA LEU A 36 -19.09 16.65 -16.89
C LEU A 36 -20.34 17.31 -16.28
N PRO A 37 -21.00 18.23 -17.00
CA PRO A 37 -22.29 18.73 -16.58
C PRO A 37 -23.25 17.58 -16.22
N PRO A 38 -24.03 17.70 -15.13
CA PRO A 38 -24.93 16.64 -14.71
C PRO A 38 -26.05 16.43 -15.73
N THR A 39 -26.65 15.24 -15.71
CA THR A 39 -27.82 14.95 -16.53
C THR A 39 -29.03 15.80 -16.12
N ALA A 40 -30.04 15.88 -17.00
CA ALA A 40 -31.28 16.59 -16.71
C ALA A 40 -32.05 16.04 -15.49
N ASP A 41 -31.85 14.76 -15.16
CA ASP A 41 -32.39 14.09 -13.98
C ASP A 41 -31.46 14.12 -12.75
N GLY A 42 -30.36 14.89 -12.82
CA GLY A 42 -29.51 15.23 -11.67
C GLY A 42 -28.40 14.25 -11.34
N TRP A 43 -28.09 13.30 -12.23
CA TRP A 43 -26.95 12.39 -12.03
C TRP A 43 -25.64 13.05 -12.43
N ALA A 44 -24.61 12.83 -11.60
CA ALA A 44 -23.25 13.19 -11.94
C ALA A 44 -22.80 12.42 -13.19
N GLN A 45 -22.16 13.13 -14.10
CA GLN A 45 -21.53 12.54 -15.29
C GLN A 45 -20.02 12.69 -15.18
N CYS A 46 -19.30 11.64 -15.58
CA CYS A 46 -17.85 11.66 -15.60
C CYS A 46 -17.35 10.99 -16.89
N GLU A 47 -16.22 11.44 -17.40
CA GLU A 47 -15.52 10.80 -18.51
C GLU A 47 -14.08 10.44 -18.12
N PRO A 48 -13.51 9.34 -18.66
CA PRO A 48 -12.12 9.01 -18.40
C PRO A 48 -11.19 10.02 -19.06
N THR A 49 -10.15 10.46 -18.34
CA THR A 49 -9.14 11.37 -18.91
C THR A 49 -8.01 10.65 -19.65
N GLY A 50 -7.94 9.32 -19.51
CA GLY A 50 -6.83 8.50 -19.97
C GLY A 50 -5.62 8.53 -19.04
N ARG A 51 -5.73 9.14 -17.85
CA ARG A 51 -4.70 9.14 -16.81
C ARG A 51 -5.09 8.23 -15.65
N ALA A 52 -4.08 7.73 -14.95
CA ALA A 52 -4.25 6.90 -13.77
C ALA A 52 -3.10 7.10 -12.77
N CYS A 53 -3.37 6.76 -11.52
CA CYS A 53 -2.42 6.77 -10.42
C CYS A 53 -2.24 5.35 -9.88
N VAL A 54 -1.00 4.95 -9.63
CA VAL A 54 -0.68 3.73 -8.89
C VAL A 54 -0.29 4.10 -7.47
N THR A 55 -0.90 3.44 -6.50
CA THR A 55 -0.51 3.53 -5.10
C THR A 55 -0.20 2.16 -4.52
N CYS A 56 0.68 2.06 -3.53
CA CYS A 56 0.92 0.82 -2.80
C CYS A 56 1.19 1.13 -1.32
N THR A 57 0.81 0.21 -0.44
CA THR A 57 1.08 0.28 1.01
C THR A 57 2.56 0.37 1.38
N CYS A 58 3.48 0.09 0.44
CA CYS A 58 4.92 0.29 0.60
C CYS A 58 5.38 1.74 0.39
N GLY A 59 4.48 2.67 0.07
CA GLY A 59 4.78 4.08 -0.18
C GLY A 59 4.92 4.49 -1.66
N LEU A 60 4.73 3.56 -2.61
CA LEU A 60 4.64 3.93 -4.03
C LEU A 60 3.42 4.85 -4.25
N ASN A 61 3.63 5.99 -4.90
CA ASN A 61 2.59 6.86 -5.42
C ASN A 61 3.13 7.56 -6.67
N THR A 62 2.50 7.34 -7.83
CA THR A 62 2.97 7.92 -9.11
C THR A 62 2.41 9.30 -9.40
N GLY A 63 1.40 9.76 -8.65
CA GLY A 63 0.47 10.78 -9.14
C GLY A 63 -0.28 10.32 -10.39
N PHE A 64 -1.09 11.21 -10.98
CA PHE A 64 -1.81 10.91 -12.22
C PHE A 64 -0.90 11.04 -13.44
N ILE A 65 -0.51 9.91 -14.02
CA ILE A 65 0.27 9.77 -15.25
C ILE A 65 -0.57 9.12 -16.35
N ALA A 66 -0.04 8.97 -17.57
CA ALA A 66 -0.78 8.28 -18.64
C ALA A 66 -1.13 6.84 -18.22
N HIS A 67 -2.35 6.38 -18.51
CA HIS A 67 -2.85 5.07 -18.06
C HIS A 67 -1.92 3.91 -18.45
N ALA A 68 -1.38 3.92 -19.68
CA ALA A 68 -0.43 2.90 -20.12
C ALA A 68 0.85 2.87 -19.26
N GLN A 69 1.37 4.04 -18.86
CA GLN A 69 2.54 4.14 -17.98
C GLN A 69 2.21 3.70 -16.54
N ALA A 70 1.00 3.97 -16.06
CA ALA A 70 0.52 3.49 -14.76
C ALA A 70 0.43 1.96 -14.74
N VAL A 71 -0.15 1.33 -15.76
CA VAL A 71 -0.23 -0.13 -15.89
C VAL A 71 1.17 -0.76 -15.94
N ASP A 72 2.07 -0.20 -16.75
CA ASP A 72 3.47 -0.65 -16.83
C ASP A 72 4.18 -0.54 -15.47
N THR A 73 3.98 0.56 -14.75
CA THR A 73 4.55 0.76 -13.40
C THR A 73 3.99 -0.24 -12.40
N LEU A 74 2.68 -0.50 -12.43
CA LEU A 74 2.03 -1.51 -11.58
C LEU A 74 2.63 -2.90 -11.84
N ASN A 75 2.74 -3.30 -13.12
CA ASN A 75 3.25 -4.61 -13.50
C ASN A 75 4.71 -4.79 -13.06
N ARG A 76 5.57 -3.79 -13.27
CA ARG A 76 6.96 -3.81 -12.77
C ARG A 76 7.00 -3.93 -11.24
N HIS A 77 6.12 -3.20 -10.55
CA HIS A 77 6.09 -3.23 -9.10
C HIS A 77 5.70 -4.61 -8.56
N VAL A 78 4.71 -5.27 -9.18
CA VAL A 78 4.30 -6.64 -8.81
C VAL A 78 5.38 -7.66 -9.16
N ALA A 79 6.05 -7.50 -10.31
CA ALA A 79 7.13 -8.41 -10.72
C ALA A 79 8.30 -8.43 -9.72
N HIS A 80 8.65 -7.29 -9.11
CA HIS A 80 9.69 -7.24 -8.07
C HIS A 80 9.30 -7.94 -6.76
N LEU A 81 8.03 -8.34 -6.58
CA LEU A 81 7.54 -9.05 -5.39
C LEU A 81 7.55 -10.57 -5.55
N THR A 82 7.71 -11.07 -6.77
CA THR A 82 7.74 -12.50 -7.06
C THR A 82 9.20 -12.89 -7.29
N PRO A 83 9.87 -13.59 -6.34
CA PRO A 83 11.20 -14.14 -6.62
C PRO A 83 11.10 -15.14 -7.79
N PRO A 84 12.21 -15.34 -8.55
CA PRO A 84 12.24 -16.28 -9.68
C PRO A 84 11.91 -17.72 -9.29
#